data_AF-A0A357CGR2-F1
#
_entry.id   AF-A0A357CGR2-F1
#
_cell.length_a   1.000
_cell.length_b   1.000
_cell.length_c   1.000
_cell.angle_alpha   90.00
_cell.angle_beta   90.00
_cell.angle_gamma   90.00
#
_symmetry.space_group_name_H-M   'P 1'
#
loop_
_entity.id
_entity.type
_entity.pdbx_description
1 polymer ?
#
loop_
_entity_poly.entity_id
_entity_poly.type
_entity_poly.pdbx_seq_one_letter_code
_entity_poly.pdbx_strand_id
1 'polypeptide(L)' 'MSSARAISVARYLMPQGVKPERLVAAGFGKYQPLDPATSDEALRNNRRIELKLTER' A
#
# COMPACT_ATOMS: atom_id res chain seq x y z
N MET A 1 -0.50 2.84 10.71
CA MET A 1 0.71 3.18 9.92
C MET A 1 0.57 2.64 8.50
N SER A 2 1.27 3.23 7.51
CA SER A 2 1.23 2.79 6.10
C SER A 2 1.77 1.37 5.89
N SER A 3 2.94 1.06 6.48
CA SER A 3 3.58 -0.26 6.45
C SER A 3 2.67 -1.36 6.98
N ALA A 4 2.02 -1.13 8.12
CA ALA A 4 1.07 -2.08 8.70
C ALA A 4 -0.10 -2.42 7.76
N ARG A 5 -0.61 -1.43 7.00
CA ARG A 5 -1.67 -1.68 6.00
C ARG A 5 -1.15 -2.50 4.83
N ALA A 6 0.04 -2.18 4.30
CA ALA A 6 0.67 -2.94 3.23
C ALA A 6 0.92 -4.41 3.65
N ILE A 7 1.40 -4.63 4.88
CA ILE A 7 1.57 -5.99 5.45
C ILE A 7 0.23 -6.72 5.56
N SER A 8 -0.83 -6.04 6.01
CA SER A 8 -2.16 -6.64 6.12
C SER A 8 -2.70 -7.09 4.76
N VAL A 9 -2.48 -6.30 3.70
CA VAL A 9 -2.89 -6.66 2.33
C VAL A 9 -2.07 -7.84 1.83
N ALA A 10 -0.75 -7.84 2.03
CA ALA A 10 0.10 -8.96 1.63
C ALA A 10 -0.32 -10.27 2.33
N ARG A 11 -0.60 -10.22 3.64
CA ARG A 11 -1.11 -11.38 4.41
C ARG A 11 -2.47 -11.86 3.90
N TYR A 12 -3.33 -10.95 3.45
CA TYR A 12 -4.62 -11.31 2.86
C TYR A 12 -4.46 -12.01 1.49
N LEU A 13 -3.48 -11.61 0.68
CA LEU A 13 -3.25 -12.19 -0.65
C LEU A 13 -2.63 -13.59 -0.63
N MET A 14 -1.87 -13.92 0.42
CA MET A 14 -1.25 -15.24 0.57
C MET A 14 -2.25 -16.42 0.49
N PRO A 15 -3.33 -16.46 1.29
CA PRO A 15 -4.35 -17.52 1.18
C PRO A 15 -5.15 -17.46 -0.13
N GLN A 16 -5.11 -16.34 -0.86
CA GLN A 16 -5.74 -16.21 -2.19
C GLN A 16 -4.86 -16.79 -3.31
N GLY A 17 -3.73 -17.43 -2.97
CA GLY A 17 -2.85 -18.14 -3.91
C GLY A 17 -1.63 -17.33 -4.37
N VAL A 18 -1.42 -16.12 -3.85
CA VAL A 18 -0.21 -15.35 -4.17
C VAL A 18 0.96 -15.84 -3.31
N LYS A 19 1.97 -16.43 -3.96
CA LYS A 19 3.16 -16.93 -3.28
C LYS A 19 3.86 -15.82 -2.48
N PRO A 20 4.23 -16.04 -1.20
CA PRO A 20 4.91 -15.04 -0.37
C PRO A 20 6.17 -14.46 -1.01
N GLU A 21 6.94 -15.28 -1.74
CA GLU A 21 8.19 -14.87 -2.39
C GLU A 21 7.97 -13.89 -3.56
N ARG A 22 6.72 -13.70 -4.00
CA ARG A 22 6.33 -12.74 -5.04
C ARG A 22 5.74 -11.44 -4.47
N LEU A 23 5.67 -11.30 -3.15
CA LEU A 23 5.06 -10.16 -2.48
C LEU A 23 6.13 -9.31 -1.79
N VAL A 24 6.08 -8.01 -2.03
CA VAL A 24 6.86 -7.01 -1.29
C VAL A 24 5.88 -6.00 -0.68
N ALA A 25 5.89 -5.87 0.64
CA ALA A 25 5.07 -4.90 1.36
C ALA A 25 5.91 -3.68 1.77
N ALA A 26 5.65 -2.53 1.14
CA ALA A 26 6.32 -1.27 1.44
C ALA A 26 5.33 -0.22 1.97
N GLY A 27 5.78 0.61 2.91
CA GLY A 27 4.98 1.71 3.46
C GLY A 27 5.66 3.06 3.25
N PHE A 28 5.09 3.92 2.40
CA PHE A 28 5.66 5.23 2.09
C PHE A 28 5.17 6.36 3.01
N GLY A 29 4.13 6.11 3.81
CA GLY A 29 3.68 7.06 4.82
C GLY A 29 3.26 8.40 4.19
N LYS A 30 3.77 9.51 4.75
CA LYS A 30 3.52 10.87 4.27
C LYS A 30 4.52 11.36 3.20
N TYR A 31 5.46 10.51 2.78
CA TYR A 31 6.58 10.92 1.93
C TYR A 31 6.27 10.86 0.43
N GLN A 32 5.12 10.30 0.05
CA GLN A 32 4.64 10.26 -1.34
C GLN A 32 3.11 10.57 -1.40
N PRO A 33 2.71 11.83 -1.14
CA PRO A 33 1.31 12.23 -1.23
C PRO A 33 0.83 12.21 -2.68
N LEU A 34 -0.42 11.78 -2.91
CA LEU A 34 -1.11 11.99 -4.18
C LEU A 34 -1.63 13.42 -4.26
N ASP A 35 -2.16 13.90 -3.13
CA ASP A 35 -2.65 15.26 -2.97
C ASP A 35 -1.82 15.96 -1.87
N PRO A 36 -1.06 17.01 -2.19
CA PRO A 36 -0.23 17.71 -1.21
C PRO A 36 -1.04 18.58 -0.24
N ALA A 37 -2.33 18.80 -0.49
CA ALA A 37 -3.16 19.59 0.39
C ALA A 37 -3.37 18.93 1.76
N THR A 38 -3.74 19.74 2.74
CA THR A 38 -3.98 19.32 4.13
C THR A 38 -5.47 19.20 4.47
N SER A 39 -6.35 19.33 3.47
CA SER A 39 -7.79 19.19 3.66
C SER A 39 -8.17 17.77 4.08
N ASP A 40 -9.31 17.60 4.75
CA ASP A 40 -9.80 16.27 5.12
C ASP A 40 -10.00 15.35 3.91
N GLU A 41 -10.36 15.94 2.77
CA GLU A 41 -10.47 15.23 1.50
C GLU A 41 -9.12 14.73 1.00
N ALA A 42 -8.10 15.59 0.96
CA ALA A 42 -6.73 15.21 0.60
C ALA A 42 -6.16 14.13 1.54
N LEU A 43 -6.41 14.28 2.84
CA LEU A 43 -6.01 13.28 3.85
C LEU A 43 -6.73 11.94 3.65
N ARG A 44 -7.99 11.93 3.20
CA ARG A 44 -8.71 10.69 2.83
C ARG A 44 -8.09 10.07 1.57
N ASN A 45 -7.88 10.87 0.53
CA ASN A 45 -7.30 10.42 -0.75
C ASN A 45 -5.89 9.84 -0.58
N ASN A 46 -5.09 10.41 0.33
CA ASN A 46 -3.74 9.93 0.63
C ASN A 46 -3.70 8.60 1.42
N ARG A 47 -4.80 8.18 2.06
CA ARG A 47 -4.87 6.88 2.76
C ARG A 47 -5.26 5.76 1.78
N ARG A 48 -4.33 5.38 0.91
CA ARG A 48 -4.53 4.39 -0.15
C ARG A 48 -3.54 3.21 -0.09
N ILE A 49 -3.81 2.19 -0.90
CA ILE A 49 -2.93 1.07 -1.20
C ILE A 49 -2.74 1.03 -2.72
N GLU A 50 -1.49 0.92 -3.17
CA GLU A 50 -1.15 0.77 -4.58
C GLU A 50 -0.55 -0.61 -4.82
N LEU A 51 -1.03 -1.30 -5.86
CA LEU A 51 -0.51 -2.59 -6.29
C LEU A 51 0.29 -2.39 -7.58
N LYS A 52 1.60 -2.56 -7.51
CA LYS A 52 2.49 -2.50 -8.67
C LYS A 52 2.85 -3.92 -9.10
N LEU A 53 2.44 -4.31 -10.30
CA LEU A 53 2.86 -5.56 -10.91
C LEU A 53 4.16 -5.32 -11.67
N THR A 54 5.15 -6.18 -11.43
CA THR A 54 6.45 -6.12 -12.09
C THR A 54 6.71 -7.46 -12.78
N GLU A 55 7.27 -7.41 -13.98
CA GLU A 55 7.82 -8.58 -14.64
C GLU A 55 9.21 -8.91 -14.04
N ARG A 56 9.65 -10.16 -14.21
CA ARG A 56 10.97 -10.63 -13.76
C ARG A 56 12.03 -10.36 -14.81
#